data_AF-A2GL50-F1
#
_entry.id   AF-A2GL50-F1
#
_cell.length_a   1.000
_cell.length_b   1.000
_cell.length_c   1.000
_cell.angle_alpha   90.00
_cell.angle_beta   90.00
_cell.angle_gamma   90.00
#
_symmetry.space_group_name_H-M   'P 1'
#
loop_
_entity.id
_entity.type
_entity.pdbx_description
1 polymer ?
#
loop_
_entity_poly.entity_id
_entity_poly.type
_entity_poly.pdbx_seq_one_letter_code
_entity_poly.pdbx_strand_id
1 'polypeptide(L)'
;MTSSYMYQMQSILTACFAPDTKLPKDWFRNQSTIELLSEAQRDILFSENSEEQRVGKKSQSPKLYENREKLPNGLRGYYVHRLLVNNVAQWASARYSWYVCKLLDELHRQEREDMEKKLLHICFVMISSFMFSLMIS
;
A
#
# COMPACT_ATOMS: atom_id res chain seq x y z
N MET A 1 6.71 16.98 -13.66
CA MET A 1 7.54 16.47 -12.56
C MET A 1 6.72 15.43 -11.80
N THR A 2 6.74 14.16 -12.20
CA THR A 2 5.98 13.09 -11.48
C THR A 2 6.77 11.78 -11.41
N SER A 3 8.10 11.85 -11.32
CA SER A 3 8.95 10.68 -10.98
C SER A 3 9.13 10.49 -9.46
N SER A 4 8.39 11.23 -8.62
CA SER A 4 8.72 11.36 -7.18
C SER A 4 8.28 10.19 -6.29
N TYR A 5 7.63 9.15 -6.84
CA TYR A 5 7.08 8.03 -6.06
C TYR A 5 7.53 6.65 -6.56
N MET A 6 8.69 6.57 -7.19
CA MET A 6 9.27 5.30 -7.63
C MET A 6 10.45 4.89 -6.74
N TYR A 7 10.46 3.64 -6.31
CA TYR A 7 11.47 3.06 -5.44
C TYR A 7 12.31 2.05 -6.21
N GLN A 8 13.62 2.10 -6.03
CA GLN A 8 14.52 1.13 -6.65
C GLN A 8 14.32 -0.25 -6.00
N MET A 9 13.99 -1.27 -6.80
CA MET A 9 13.79 -2.63 -6.30
C MET A 9 15.01 -3.17 -5.57
N GLN A 10 16.21 -2.86 -6.06
CA GLN A 10 17.45 -3.31 -5.41
C GLN A 10 17.56 -2.80 -3.97
N SER A 11 17.19 -1.55 -3.72
CA SER A 11 17.19 -0.97 -2.37
C SER A 11 16.21 -1.70 -1.44
N ILE A 12 15.04 -2.11 -1.96
CA ILE A 12 14.05 -2.89 -1.20
C ILE A 12 14.61 -4.27 -0.86
N LEU A 13 15.23 -4.97 -1.83
CA LEU A 13 15.82 -6.29 -1.60
C LEU A 13 16.92 -6.24 -0.55
N THR A 14 17.80 -5.23 -0.62
CA THR A 14 18.84 -5.00 0.37
C THR A 14 18.25 -4.73 1.76
N ALA A 15 17.21 -3.89 1.86
CA ALA A 15 16.54 -3.61 3.14
C ALA A 15 15.83 -4.85 3.73
N CYS A 16 15.32 -5.73 2.87
CA CYS A 16 14.65 -6.98 3.28
C CYS A 16 15.62 -8.14 3.59
N PHE A 17 16.94 -7.92 3.50
CA PHE A 17 17.96 -8.96 3.62
C PHE A 17 17.67 -10.17 2.70
N ALA A 18 17.21 -9.88 1.49
CA ALA A 18 16.85 -10.91 0.52
C ALA A 18 18.11 -11.69 0.10
N PRO A 19 18.00 -13.01 -0.14
CA PRO A 19 19.12 -13.79 -0.64
C PRO A 19 19.53 -13.31 -2.04
N ASP A 20 20.83 -13.31 -2.34
CA ASP A 20 21.39 -12.85 -3.62
C ASP A 20 20.88 -13.62 -4.85
N THR A 21 20.21 -14.76 -4.63
CA THR A 21 19.54 -15.54 -5.68
C THR A 21 18.27 -14.89 -6.22
N LYS A 22 17.66 -13.94 -5.48
CA LYS A 22 16.43 -13.26 -5.90
C LYS A 22 16.77 -12.04 -6.74
N LEU A 23 16.62 -12.17 -8.06
CA LEU A 23 16.81 -11.05 -8.97
C LEU A 23 15.48 -10.31 -9.21
N PRO A 24 15.50 -8.98 -9.36
CA PRO A 24 14.29 -8.21 -9.70
C PRO A 24 13.54 -8.76 -10.93
N LYS A 25 14.28 -9.34 -11.88
CA LYS A 25 13.73 -9.97 -13.10
C LYS A 25 12.82 -11.16 -12.80
N ASP A 26 13.09 -11.91 -11.73
CA ASP A 26 12.31 -13.10 -11.37
C ASP A 26 10.96 -12.72 -10.77
N TRP A 27 10.89 -11.57 -10.08
CA TRP A 27 9.62 -11.03 -9.60
C TRP A 27 8.65 -10.75 -10.77
N PHE A 28 9.13 -10.14 -11.85
CA PHE A 28 8.31 -9.87 -13.05
C PHE A 28 7.88 -11.13 -13.82
N ARG A 29 8.55 -12.27 -13.62
CA ARG A 29 8.22 -13.55 -14.28
C ARG A 29 7.14 -14.35 -13.55
N ASN A 30 6.85 -14.00 -12.30
CA ASN A 30 5.89 -14.71 -11.49
C ASN A 30 4.46 -14.39 -11.94
N GLN A 31 3.62 -15.43 -12.13
CA GLN A 31 2.23 -15.27 -12.57
C GLN A 31 1.42 -14.37 -11.62
N SER A 32 1.54 -14.60 -10.32
CA SER A 32 0.90 -13.76 -9.30
C SER A 32 1.26 -12.27 -9.40
N THR A 33 2.50 -11.97 -9.80
CA THR A 33 2.94 -10.59 -10.02
C THR A 33 2.34 -10.00 -11.29
N ILE A 34 2.18 -10.79 -12.35
CA ILE A 34 1.55 -10.34 -13.60
C ILE A 34 0.09 -9.98 -13.36
N GLU A 35 -0.64 -10.82 -12.64
CA GLU A 35 -2.03 -10.56 -12.23
C GLU A 35 -2.12 -9.27 -11.41
N LEU A 36 -1.27 -9.12 -10.39
CA LEU A 36 -1.22 -7.91 -9.57
C LEU A 36 -0.93 -6.65 -10.40
N LEU A 37 0.01 -6.72 -11.33
CA LEU A 37 0.35 -5.59 -12.20
C LEU A 37 -0.85 -5.23 -13.10
N SER A 38 -1.60 -6.22 -13.58
CA SER A 38 -2.79 -5.99 -14.40
C SER A 38 -3.91 -5.30 -13.61
N GLU A 39 -4.14 -5.70 -12.35
CA GLU A 39 -5.11 -5.07 -11.45
C GLU A 39 -4.66 -3.67 -11.03
N ALA A 40 -3.39 -3.51 -10.62
CA ALA A 40 -2.84 -2.22 -10.25
C ALA A 40 -2.90 -1.21 -11.42
N GLN A 41 -2.70 -1.69 -12.66
CA GLN A 41 -2.80 -0.83 -13.83
C GLN A 41 -4.24 -0.42 -14.09
N ARG A 42 -5.19 -1.34 -13.89
CA ARG A 42 -6.62 -1.08 -13.98
C ARG A 42 -7.07 -0.03 -12.96
N ASP A 43 -6.72 -0.19 -11.69
CA ASP A 43 -7.10 0.73 -10.62
C ASP A 43 -6.59 2.16 -10.85
N ILE A 44 -5.32 2.29 -11.24
CA ILE A 44 -4.75 3.61 -11.48
C ILE A 44 -5.43 4.27 -12.69
N LEU A 45 -5.70 3.52 -13.76
CA LEU A 45 -6.39 4.01 -14.95
C LEU A 45 -7.83 4.45 -14.66
N PHE A 46 -8.52 3.79 -13.72
CA PHE A 46 -9.83 4.20 -13.25
C PHE A 46 -9.79 5.42 -12.32
N SER A 47 -8.76 5.55 -11.48
CA SER A 47 -8.62 6.72 -10.60
C SER A 47 -8.39 8.02 -11.37
N GLU A 48 -7.57 7.99 -12.43
CA GLU A 48 -7.23 9.16 -13.25
C GLU A 48 -8.38 9.60 -14.18
N ASN A 49 -9.28 8.68 -14.55
CA ASN A 49 -10.46 9.00 -15.35
C ASN A 49 -11.46 9.93 -14.64
N SER A 50 -11.35 10.09 -13.31
CA SER A 50 -12.24 10.94 -12.50
C SER A 50 -11.90 12.44 -12.57
N GLU A 51 -10.62 12.79 -12.72
CA GLU A 51 -10.16 14.19 -12.67
C GLU A 51 -9.52 14.70 -13.98
N GLU A 52 -8.84 13.88 -14.77
CA GLU A 52 -8.02 14.36 -15.89
C GLU A 52 -8.77 14.52 -17.23
N GLN A 53 -10.02 14.06 -17.34
CA GLN A 53 -10.84 14.32 -18.53
C GLN A 53 -11.26 15.80 -18.70
N ARG A 54 -11.02 16.69 -17.71
CA ARG A 54 -11.35 18.13 -17.82
C ARG A 54 -10.25 19.00 -18.41
N VAL A 55 -9.01 18.53 -18.50
CA VAL A 55 -7.90 19.31 -19.06
C VAL A 55 -7.14 18.40 -20.01
N GLY A 56 -7.28 18.62 -21.31
CA GLY A 56 -6.70 17.82 -22.41
C GLY A 56 -5.16 17.74 -22.49
N LYS A 57 -4.46 17.63 -21.37
CA LYS A 57 -3.08 17.18 -21.30
C LYS A 57 -3.11 15.65 -21.30
N LYS A 58 -2.54 15.03 -22.33
CA LYS A 58 -2.08 13.65 -22.27
C LYS A 58 -1.00 13.54 -21.18
N SER A 59 -1.41 13.43 -19.91
CA SER A 59 -0.56 12.92 -18.84
C SER A 59 -0.10 11.55 -19.30
N GLN A 60 1.21 11.32 -19.32
CA GLN A 60 1.73 9.98 -19.60
C GLN A 60 1.05 9.01 -18.64
N SER A 61 0.49 7.93 -19.18
CA SER A 61 -0.12 6.88 -18.37
C SER A 61 0.85 6.52 -17.22
N PRO A 62 0.36 6.54 -15.98
CA PRO A 62 1.18 6.37 -14.79
C PRO A 62 1.90 5.03 -14.86
N LYS A 63 3.22 5.11 -14.94
CA LYS A 63 4.06 3.93 -15.08
C LYS A 63 4.17 3.24 -13.73
N LEU A 64 3.68 2.01 -13.64
CA LEU A 64 3.80 1.16 -12.46
C LEU A 64 5.25 0.77 -12.16
N TYR A 65 6.05 0.61 -13.20
CA TYR A 65 7.46 0.29 -13.08
C TYR A 65 8.24 0.87 -14.26
N GLU A 66 9.55 1.05 -14.05
CA GLU A 66 10.47 1.54 -15.08
C GLU A 66 11.82 0.86 -14.92
N ASN A 67 12.37 0.36 -16.02
CA ASN A 67 13.75 -0.13 -16.04
C ASN A 67 14.67 0.98 -16.55
N ARG A 68 15.56 1.47 -15.68
CA ARG A 68 16.49 2.54 -15.99
C ARG A 68 17.89 1.97 -16.19
N GLU A 69 18.15 1.41 -17.37
CA GLU A 69 19.46 0.83 -17.70
C GLU A 69 20.50 1.88 -18.12
N LYS A 70 20.04 3.05 -18.58
CA LYS A 70 20.89 4.16 -19.07
C LYS A 70 21.52 5.01 -17.96
N LEU A 71 21.30 4.66 -16.69
CA LEU A 71 21.82 5.39 -15.54
C LEU A 71 23.20 4.85 -15.10
N PRO A 72 24.02 5.67 -14.41
CA PRO A 72 25.30 5.23 -13.86
C PRO A 72 25.14 4.02 -12.93
N ASN A 73 26.21 3.22 -12.80
CA ASN A 73 26.19 1.86 -12.24
C ASN A 73 25.50 1.68 -10.88
N GLY A 74 25.41 2.71 -10.04
CA GLY A 74 24.73 2.65 -8.73
C GLY A 74 23.21 2.93 -8.77
N LEU A 75 22.73 3.64 -9.80
CA LEU A 75 21.32 4.04 -9.93
C LEU A 75 20.56 3.24 -11.00
N ARG A 76 21.26 2.37 -11.72
CA ARG A 76 20.64 1.50 -12.73
C ARG A 76 19.75 0.44 -12.08
N GLY A 77 18.74 0.02 -12.82
CA GLY A 77 17.90 -1.11 -12.46
C GLY A 77 16.41 -0.80 -12.49
N TYR A 78 15.64 -1.67 -11.85
CA TYR A 78 14.18 -1.60 -11.83
C TYR A 78 13.70 -0.66 -10.73
N TYR A 79 12.80 0.23 -11.10
CA TYR A 79 12.08 1.12 -10.22
C TYR A 79 10.60 0.73 -10.24
N VAL A 80 9.98 0.65 -9.07
CA VAL A 80 8.57 0.26 -8.88
C VAL A 80 7.82 1.36 -8.14
N HIS A 81 6.54 1.49 -8.44
CA HIS A 81 5.66 2.44 -7.78
C HIS A 81 5.51 2.14 -6.27
N ARG A 82 5.28 3.18 -5.45
CA ARG A 82 5.10 3.08 -3.99
C ARG A 82 4.15 1.97 -3.54
N LEU A 83 3.03 1.77 -4.24
CA LEU A 83 2.02 0.76 -3.90
C LEU A 83 2.54 -0.67 -4.08
N LEU A 84 3.49 -0.89 -4.98
CA LEU A 84 4.07 -2.21 -5.25
C LEU A 84 5.23 -2.55 -4.30
N VAL A 85 5.77 -1.58 -3.55
CA VAL A 85 6.89 -1.78 -2.62
C VAL A 85 6.60 -2.87 -1.61
N ASN A 86 5.41 -2.85 -1.01
CA ASN A 86 5.01 -3.85 -0.03
C ASN A 86 4.90 -5.25 -0.64
N ASN A 87 4.46 -5.37 -1.89
CA ASN A 87 4.41 -6.66 -2.57
C ASN A 87 5.82 -7.18 -2.88
N VAL A 88 6.71 -6.32 -3.40
CA VAL A 88 8.10 -6.67 -3.67
C VAL A 88 8.80 -7.11 -2.37
N ALA A 89 8.58 -6.40 -1.26
CA ALA A 89 9.15 -6.74 0.03
C ALA A 89 8.64 -8.08 0.58
N GLN A 90 7.34 -8.39 0.40
CA GLN A 90 6.76 -9.70 0.75
C GLN A 90 7.37 -10.83 -0.08
N TRP A 91 7.50 -10.64 -1.40
CA TRP A 91 8.16 -11.60 -2.27
C TRP A 91 9.63 -11.78 -1.89
N ALA A 92 10.33 -10.70 -1.55
CA ALA A 92 11.73 -10.71 -1.15
C ALA A 92 11.95 -11.52 0.14
N SER A 93 11.11 -11.29 1.15
CA SER A 93 11.24 -11.89 2.48
C SER A 93 9.90 -12.31 3.06
N ALA A 94 9.71 -13.63 3.23
CA ALA A 94 8.56 -14.18 3.94
C ALA A 94 8.50 -13.70 5.41
N ARG A 95 9.66 -13.39 6.02
CA ARG A 95 9.72 -12.84 7.39
C ARG A 95 9.12 -11.44 7.44
N TYR A 96 9.41 -10.59 6.45
CA TYR A 96 8.81 -9.27 6.33
C TYR A 96 7.29 -9.38 6.18
N SER A 97 6.82 -10.28 5.32
CA SER A 97 5.38 -10.56 5.15
C SER A 97 4.71 -10.93 6.48
N TRP A 98 5.32 -11.83 7.26
CA TRP A 98 4.81 -12.23 8.58
C TRP A 98 4.69 -11.06 9.57
N TYR A 99 5.69 -10.17 9.63
CA TYR A 99 5.63 -8.99 10.50
C TYR A 99 4.56 -8.00 10.07
N VAL A 100 4.40 -7.78 8.76
CA VAL A 100 3.35 -6.92 8.23
C VAL A 100 1.97 -7.49 8.56
N CYS A 101 1.75 -8.81 8.40
CA CYS A 101 0.50 -9.46 8.79
C CYS A 101 0.20 -9.29 10.29
N LYS A 102 1.19 -9.51 11.16
CA LYS A 102 1.02 -9.28 12.61
C LYS A 102 0.65 -7.83 12.94
N LEU A 103 1.30 -6.87 12.28
CA LEU A 103 1.02 -5.45 12.49
C LEU A 103 -0.41 -5.10 12.03
N LEU A 104 -0.84 -5.64 10.90
CA LEU A 104 -2.21 -5.46 10.38
C LEU A 104 -3.25 -6.08 11.32
N ASP A 105 -2.99 -7.28 11.84
CA ASP A 105 -3.89 -7.94 12.80
C ASP A 105 -4.03 -7.14 14.10
N GLU A 106 -2.92 -6.61 14.60
CA GLU A 106 -2.90 -5.79 15.81
C GLU A 106 -3.64 -4.46 15.60
N LEU A 107 -3.46 -3.81 14.43
CA LEU A 107 -4.18 -2.59 14.09
C LEU A 107 -5.70 -2.84 14.02
N HIS A 108 -6.13 -3.91 13.35
CA HIS A 108 -7.54 -4.26 13.27
C HIS A 108 -8.15 -4.64 14.63
N ARG A 109 -7.34 -5.21 15.54
CA ARG A 109 -7.76 -5.49 16.92
C ARG A 109 -7.99 -4.17 17.68
N GLN A 110 -7.04 -3.25 17.59
CA GLN A 110 -7.13 -1.95 18.25
C GLN A 110 -8.32 -1.13 17.73
N GLU A 111 -8.57 -1.12 16.42
CA GLU A 111 -9.73 -0.44 15.83
C GLU A 111 -11.06 -0.99 16.36
N ARG A 112 -11.20 -2.32 16.52
CA ARG A 112 -12.40 -2.93 17.10
C ARG A 112 -12.59 -2.50 18.56
N GLU A 113 -11.53 -2.53 19.36
CA GLU A 113 -11.58 -2.11 20.77
C GLU A 113 -11.95 -0.62 20.91
N ASP A 114 -11.42 0.24 20.05
CA ASP A 114 -11.73 1.67 20.04
C ASP A 114 -13.18 1.94 19.62
N MET A 115 -13.71 1.17 18.65
CA MET A 115 -15.11 1.26 18.24
C MET A 115 -16.07 0.77 19.32
N GLU A 116 -15.74 -0.33 20.01
CA GLU A 116 -16.51 -0.82 21.15
C GLU A 116 -16.50 0.17 22.32
N LYS A 117 -15.36 0.78 22.65
CA LYS A 117 -15.29 1.83 23.67
C LYS A 117 -16.15 3.05 23.32
N LYS A 118 -16.15 3.49 22.05
CA LYS A 118 -17.01 4.58 21.60
C LYS A 118 -18.49 4.23 21.76
N LEU A 119 -18.88 3.00 21.41
CA LEU A 119 -20.26 2.52 21.59
C LEU A 119 -20.65 2.47 23.08
N LEU A 120 -19.79 1.91 23.94
CA LEU A 120 -20.01 1.87 25.39
C LEU A 120 -20.12 3.28 25.98
N HIS A 121 -19.28 4.22 25.54
CA HIS A 121 -19.35 5.62 25.97
C HIS A 121 -20.65 6.30 25.50
N ILE A 122 -21.08 6.09 24.25
CA ILE A 122 -22.36 6.60 23.74
C ILE A 122 -23.52 6.01 24.53
N CYS A 123 -23.54 4.69 24.74
CA CYS A 123 -24.56 4.03 25.57
C CYS A 123 -24.59 4.58 27.00
N PHE A 124 -23.43 4.80 27.61
CA PHE A 124 -23.34 5.41 28.94
C PHE A 124 -23.92 6.83 28.95
N VAL A 125 -23.59 7.67 27.96
CA VAL A 125 -24.13 9.04 27.83
C VAL A 125 -25.65 9.03 27.60
N MET A 126 -26.16 8.11 26.77
CA MET A 126 -27.61 7.98 26.54
C MET A 126 -28.35 7.52 27.80
N ILE A 127 -27.84 6.51 28.51
CA ILE A 127 -28.44 5.99 29.74
C ILE A 127 -28.41 7.04 30.85
N SER A 128 -27.28 7.73 31.04
CA SER A 128 -27.16 8.79 32.05
C SER A 128 -28.06 9.99 31.74
N SER A 129 -28.18 10.39 30.46
CA SER A 129 -29.10 11.46 30.04
C SER A 129 -30.56 11.07 30.26
N PHE A 130 -30.94 9.83 29.97
CA PHE A 130 -32.28 9.29 30.22
C PHE A 130 -32.61 9.23 31.72
N MET A 131 -31.70 8.72 32.55
CA MET A 131 -31.85 8.66 34.00
C MET A 131 -31.95 10.06 34.63
N PHE A 132 -31.17 11.03 34.13
CA PHE A 132 -31.24 12.41 34.58
C PHE A 132 -32.59 13.06 34.23
N SER A 133 -33.13 12.79 33.04
CA SER A 133 -34.45 13.28 32.64
C SER A 133 -35.59 12.68 33.48
N LEU A 134 -35.45 11.43 33.95
CA LEU A 134 -36.41 10.77 34.85
C LEU A 134 -36.36 11.28 36.29
N MET A 135 -35.19 11.72 36.77
CA MET A 135 -35.06 12.27 38.13
C MET A 135 -35.62 13.69 38.29
N ILE A 136 -35.77 14.43 37.18
CA ILE A 136 -36.23 15.83 37.18
C ILE A 136 -37.73 15.93 36.83
N SER A 137 -38.37 14.81 36.49
CA SER A 137 -39.82 14.72 36.21
C SER A 137 -40.60 14.12 37.37
#